data_AF-A0A7W1XYW0-F1
#
_entry.id   AF-A0A7W1XYW0-F1
#
_cell.length_a   1.000
_cell.length_b   1.000
_cell.length_c   1.000
_cell.angle_alpha   90.00
_cell.angle_beta   90.00
_cell.angle_gamma   90.00
#
_symmetry.space_group_name_H-M   'P 1'
#
loop_
_entity.id
_entity.type
_entity.pdbx_description
1 polymer ?
#
loop_
_entity_poly.entity_id
_entity_poly.type
_entity_poly.pdbx_seq_one_letter_code
_entity_poly.pdbx_strand_id
1 'polypeptide(L)'
;MSNPDRYRRLIGEVAQEMGYVSAEAVDEALSVQEKRRSEGLKVPLLGQILVELNHLTPEQLQQLIEVIYPVENDEGEDPGPLSESGEED
;
A
#
# COMPACT_ATOMS: atom_id res chain seq x y z
N MET A 1 -17.59 8.43 4.09
CA MET A 1 -17.66 7.01 3.67
C MET A 1 -16.50 6.76 2.71
N SER A 2 -15.33 6.37 3.22
CA SER A 2 -14.21 5.97 2.36
C SER A 2 -14.57 4.63 1.73
N ASN A 3 -14.84 4.62 0.43
CA ASN A 3 -15.18 3.42 -0.32
C ASN A 3 -13.89 2.58 -0.45
N PRO A 4 -13.74 1.45 0.28
CA PRO A 4 -12.49 0.68 0.30
C PRO A 4 -12.10 0.14 -1.09
N ASP A 5 -13.06 0.10 -2.03
CA ASP A 5 -12.86 -0.29 -3.41
C ASP A 5 -12.15 0.76 -4.28
N ARG A 6 -12.18 2.06 -3.91
CA ARG A 6 -11.49 3.11 -4.68
C ARG A 6 -9.97 3.06 -4.50
N TYR A 7 -9.50 2.53 -3.38
CA TYR A 7 -8.08 2.50 -3.00
C TYR A 7 -7.37 1.19 -3.38
N ARG A 8 -8.12 0.13 -3.73
CA ARG A 8 -7.56 -1.20 -4.02
C ARG A 8 -6.99 -1.39 -5.42
N ARG A 9 -7.18 -0.44 -6.35
CA ARG A 9 -6.73 -0.57 -7.75
C ARG A 9 -5.46 0.22 -8.10
N LEU A 10 -4.97 1.06 -7.18
CA LEU A 10 -4.07 2.15 -7.56
C LEU A 10 -2.59 1.77 -7.71
N ILE A 11 -2.05 0.68 -7.14
CA ILE A 11 -0.59 0.48 -7.17
C ILE A 11 -0.03 0.43 -8.60
N GLY A 12 -0.62 -0.34 -9.51
CA GLY A 12 -0.13 -0.43 -10.88
C GLY A 12 -0.35 0.86 -11.68
N GLU A 13 -1.47 1.55 -11.45
CA GLU A 13 -1.82 2.79 -12.16
C GLU A 13 -0.98 3.97 -11.64
N VAL A 14 -0.93 4.18 -10.34
CA VAL A 14 -0.15 5.25 -9.69
C VAL A 14 1.34 5.05 -9.92
N ALA A 15 1.85 3.81 -9.91
CA ALA A 15 3.28 3.58 -10.19
C ALA A 15 3.64 3.95 -11.64
N GLN A 16 2.72 3.78 -12.59
CA GLN A 16 2.88 4.25 -13.97
C GLN A 16 2.78 5.78 -14.06
N GLU A 17 1.80 6.39 -13.38
CA GLU A 17 1.63 7.85 -13.34
C GLU A 17 2.83 8.56 -12.73
N MET A 18 3.46 7.96 -11.70
CA MET A 18 4.69 8.44 -11.08
C MET A 18 5.95 8.15 -11.91
N GLY A 19 5.83 7.39 -13.00
CA GLY A 19 6.93 7.03 -13.88
C GLY A 19 7.93 6.03 -13.27
N TYR A 20 7.55 5.33 -12.20
CA TYR A 20 8.42 4.33 -11.57
C TYR A 20 8.43 3.00 -12.34
N VAL A 21 7.32 2.64 -12.97
CA VAL A 21 7.19 1.40 -13.74
C VAL A 21 6.59 1.65 -15.12
N SER A 22 6.90 0.79 -16.08
CA SER A 22 6.23 0.77 -17.38
C SER A 22 4.95 -0.08 -17.34
N ALA A 23 4.08 0.07 -18.33
CA ALA A 23 2.92 -0.80 -18.51
C ALA A 23 3.33 -2.29 -18.66
N GLU A 24 4.45 -2.55 -19.35
CA GLU A 24 4.99 -3.90 -19.53
C GLU A 24 5.44 -4.52 -18.19
N ALA A 25 6.06 -3.73 -17.31
CA ALA A 25 6.45 -4.19 -15.98
C ALA A 25 5.24 -4.57 -15.12
N VAL A 26 4.15 -3.81 -15.22
CA VAL A 26 2.90 -4.10 -14.52
C VAL A 26 2.26 -5.39 -15.06
N ASP A 27 2.24 -5.58 -16.38
CA ASP A 27 1.71 -6.80 -17.01
C ASP A 27 2.53 -8.04 -16.63
N GLU A 28 3.85 -7.92 -16.60
CA GLU A 28 4.75 -8.99 -16.15
C GLU A 28 4.47 -9.37 -14.69
N ALA A 29 4.36 -8.38 -13.80
CA ALA A 29 4.06 -8.63 -12.39
C ALA A 29 2.68 -9.29 -12.19
N LEU A 30 1.66 -8.88 -12.94
CA LEU A 30 0.33 -9.51 -12.94
C LEU A 30 0.39 -10.96 -13.44
N SER A 31 1.18 -11.22 -14.49
CA SER A 31 1.40 -12.58 -15.01
C SER A 31 2.07 -13.50 -13.99
N VAL A 32 3.07 -13.00 -13.24
CA VAL A 32 3.68 -13.74 -12.12
C VAL A 32 2.66 -14.00 -11.02
N GLN A 33 1.83 -13.02 -10.69
CA GLN A 33 0.80 -13.13 -9.66
C GLN A 33 -0.24 -14.21 -10.02
N GLU A 34 -0.71 -14.24 -11.27
CA GLU A 34 -1.67 -15.23 -11.77
C GLU A 34 -1.04 -16.62 -11.85
N LYS A 35 0.21 -16.72 -12.30
CA LYS A 35 0.94 -17.99 -12.30
C LYS A 35 1.03 -18.59 -10.89
N ARG A 36 1.47 -17.81 -9.89
CA ARG A 36 1.54 -18.27 -8.49
C ARG A 36 0.17 -18.71 -7.95
N ARG A 37 -0.89 -18.00 -8.33
CA ARG A 37 -2.28 -18.37 -7.98
C ARG A 37 -2.67 -19.72 -8.58
N SER A 38 -2.39 -19.93 -9.87
CA SER A 38 -2.69 -21.19 -10.58
C SER A 38 -1.92 -22.38 -10.02
N GLU A 39 -0.72 -22.14 -9.48
CA GLU A 39 0.13 -23.16 -8.84
C GLU A 39 -0.25 -23.42 -7.37
N GLY A 40 -1.29 -22.74 -6.84
CA GLY A 40 -1.72 -22.87 -5.44
C GLY A 40 -0.70 -22.30 -4.44
N LEU A 41 0.23 -21.46 -4.90
CA LEU A 41 1.25 -20.84 -4.06
C LEU A 41 0.71 -19.61 -3.34
N LYS A 42 1.44 -19.17 -2.30
CA LYS A 42 1.20 -17.86 -1.69
C LYS A 42 1.40 -16.77 -2.74
N VAL A 43 0.40 -15.91 -2.91
CA VAL A 43 0.39 -14.84 -3.90
C VAL A 43 0.75 -13.51 -3.23
N PRO A 44 1.92 -12.91 -3.48
CA PRO A 44 2.27 -11.61 -2.91
C PRO A 44 1.45 -10.46 -3.50
N LEU A 45 1.59 -9.28 -2.88
CA LEU A 45 0.99 -8.05 -3.41
C LEU A 45 1.71 -7.62 -4.68
N LEU A 46 1.00 -6.96 -5.59
CA LEU A 46 1.56 -6.52 -6.88
C LEU A 46 2.84 -5.67 -6.70
N GLY A 47 2.82 -4.71 -5.76
CA GLY A 47 3.97 -3.88 -5.44
C GLY A 47 5.19 -4.69 -4.94
N GLN A 48 4.96 -5.77 -4.19
CA GLN A 48 6.06 -6.65 -3.75
C GLN A 48 6.66 -7.42 -4.92
N ILE A 49 5.81 -7.90 -5.86
CA ILE A 49 6.28 -8.58 -7.07
C ILE A 49 7.08 -7.61 -7.95
N LEU A 50 6.64 -6.36 -8.08
CA LEU A 50 7.39 -5.33 -8.80
C LEU A 50 8.77 -5.08 -8.19
N VAL A 51 8.90 -5.13 -6.86
CA VAL A 51 10.22 -5.06 -6.19
C VAL A 51 11.04 -6.33 -6.43
N GLU A 52 10.42 -7.52 -6.32
CA GLU A 52 11.10 -8.81 -6.62
C GLU A 52 11.65 -8.85 -8.06
N LEU A 53 10.94 -8.24 -9.01
CA LEU A 53 11.33 -8.14 -10.42
C LEU A 53 12.30 -6.98 -10.70
N ASN A 54 12.70 -6.20 -9.70
CA ASN A 54 13.52 -4.98 -9.81
C ASN A 54 12.89 -3.86 -10.67
N HIS A 55 11.57 -3.88 -10.84
CA HIS A 55 10.82 -2.78 -11.46
C HIS A 55 10.54 -1.64 -10.47
N LEU A 56 10.57 -1.93 -9.16
CA LEU A 56 10.52 -0.95 -8.08
C LEU A 56 11.66 -1.17 -7.09
N THR A 57 12.15 -0.09 -6.47
CA THR A 57 12.91 -0.20 -5.22
C THR A 57 11.96 -0.25 -4.01
N PRO A 58 12.40 -0.78 -2.85
CA PRO A 58 11.63 -0.73 -1.62
C PRO A 58 11.20 0.69 -1.22
N GLU A 59 12.07 1.68 -1.45
CA GLU A 59 11.81 3.10 -1.16
C GLU A 59 10.74 3.67 -2.10
N GLN A 60 10.79 3.34 -3.39
CA GLN A 60 9.75 3.76 -4.34
C GLN A 60 8.40 3.12 -4.01
N LEU A 61 8.40 1.85 -3.59
CA LEU A 61 7.19 1.19 -3.12
C LEU A 61 6.63 1.88 -1.86
N GLN A 62 7.49 2.30 -0.93
CA GLN A 62 7.06 3.05 0.25
C GLN A 62 6.44 4.41 -0.13
N GLN A 63 7.09 5.17 -1.01
CA GLN A 63 6.55 6.44 -1.53
C GLN A 63 5.19 6.25 -2.21
N LEU A 64 5.05 5.18 -3.00
CA LEU A 64 3.79 4.83 -3.64
C LEU A 64 2.68 4.55 -2.62
N ILE A 65 3.01 3.81 -1.54
CA ILE A 65 2.07 3.51 -0.46
C ILE A 65 1.62 4.80 0.24
N GLU A 66 2.53 5.74 0.49
CA GLU A 66 2.21 7.04 1.10
C GLU A 66 1.32 7.91 0.21
N VAL A 67 1.49 7.85 -1.11
CA VAL A 67 0.61 8.56 -2.05
C VAL A 67 -0.80 7.96 -2.05
N ILE A 68 -0.91 6.63 -1.99
CA ILE A 68 -2.19 5.92 -2.04
C ILE A 68 -2.91 5.98 -0.68
N TYR A 69 -2.15 5.92 0.40
CA TYR A 69 -2.60 6.00 1.78
C TYR A 69 -1.84 7.15 2.46
N PRO A 70 -2.23 8.41 2.20
CA PRO A 70 -1.67 9.52 2.96
C PRO A 70 -2.05 9.26 4.42
N VAL A 71 -1.03 8.99 5.24
CA VAL A 71 -1.22 8.97 6.68
C VAL A 71 -1.62 10.39 7.02
N GLU A 72 -2.86 10.57 7.45
CA GLU A 72 -3.27 11.83 8.07
C GLU A 72 -2.34 11.98 9.27
N ASN A 73 -1.33 12.83 9.15
CA ASN A 73 -0.65 13.33 10.33
C ASN A 73 -1.73 14.14 11.05
N ASP A 74 -2.41 13.52 12.01
CA ASP A 74 -3.23 14.19 13.01
C ASP A 74 -2.32 15.11 13.84
N GLU A 75 -1.85 16.20 13.22
CA GLU A 75 -1.38 17.38 13.93
C GLU A 75 -2.62 18.23 14.28
N GLY A 76 -3.37 17.81 15.31
CA GLY A 76 -4.47 18.61 15.85
C GLY A 76 -5.39 17.91 16.85
N GLU A 77 -5.07 18.05 18.14
CA GLU A 77 -5.97 17.96 19.34
C GLU A 77 -6.66 16.60 19.59
N ASP A 78 -6.53 15.92 20.74
CA ASP A 78 -6.72 16.38 22.12
C ASP A 78 -6.19 15.27 23.07
N PRO A 79 -5.33 15.56 24.06
CA PRO A 79 -5.08 14.61 25.14
C PRO A 79 -6.37 14.52 25.97
N GLY A 80 -7.25 13.60 25.55
CA GLY A 80 -8.50 13.30 26.24
C GLY A 80 -8.27 13.17 27.75
N PRO A 81 -9.25 13.58 28.57
CA PRO A 81 -9.04 13.97 29.95
C PRO A 81 -8.25 12.91 30.69
N LEU A 82 -7.19 13.36 31.37
CA LEU A 82 -6.52 12.61 32.42
C LEU A 82 -7.59 11.92 33.25
N SER A 83 -7.76 10.60 33.08
CA SER A 83 -8.53 9.80 34.00
C SER A 83 -7.78 9.86 35.33
N GLU A 84 -8.16 10.81 36.17
CA GLU A 84 -7.96 10.75 37.61
C GLU A 84 -8.67 9.49 38.10
N SER A 85 -7.95 8.37 38.12
CA SER A 85 -8.28 7.22 38.93
C SER A 85 -7.45 7.32 40.21
N GLY A 86 -8.08 7.84 41.25
CA GLY A 86 -7.63 7.81 42.65
C GLY A 86 -8.84 8.16 43.51
N GLU A 87 -9.71 7.18 43.72
CA GLU A 87 -9.88 6.51 45.03
C GLU A 87 -10.68 7.37 46.00
N GLU A 88 -12.00 7.24 45.90
CA GLU A 88 -12.93 7.47 47.01
C GLU A 88 -13.22 6.10 47.63
N ASP A 89 -12.63 5.81 48.79
CA ASP A 89 -13.23 5.13 49.97
C ASP A 89 -12.18 4.94 51.09
#